data_AF-A0A935WED7-F1
#
_entry.id   AF-A0A935WED7-F1
#
_cell.length_a   1.000
_cell.length_b   1.000
_cell.length_c   1.000
_cell.angle_alpha   90.00
_cell.angle_beta   90.00
_cell.angle_gamma   90.00
#
_symmetry.space_group_name_H-M   'P 1'
#
loop_
_entity.id
_entity.type
_entity.pdbx_description
1 polymer ?
#
loop_
_entity_poly.entity_id
_entity_poly.type
_entity_poly.pdbx_seq_one_letter_code
_entity_poly.pdbx_strand_id
1 'polypeptide(L)'
;MSAAYKAVNWNRQKFLYDGVLAAAVLATLLAFVGVTLGLDPAATLETALIRGLGATAFALLTVILLLGPVARLDPRALPLLYNRRHLGVTMALLALAHATFALVQFHALGDVNPLVSLLDGAADWRHAATFPFELLGLGALAILLLMAATSHDYWLATLTAPVWKALHMLAYPAYALLVGHVALGSLQAAAGALPGVLLLASALLVFGLHLVAGWRERAGDVEPAGATGWVPACRPEEIREGRARMAVVAGERVAVFRHQGTLSAVSNVCAHQNGPLGEGKIVDGCITCPWHGYQYRPHDGCSPPPFTETIPTFNLALRDGWVVVDPVPNPPGTPVPPLRLDLPDSAPGGGDEFYVGYFPVAPAGIARGARLLAAAAVLLALGSAVLVARTQGAAAPGRFAYGTVETLRGQLREHPTPMLLVPGDDGVAYRRFLLVGEGKHGAAAEVAGRDGEWVDLAGTRIARGHREMLEVRAGGIARYTPPPNVRLGLPVPPPVALGRFTLRGEIVDSKCWLGVMKPATGNVHRGCGHRCLRGGVPAFLMVGAHGDADALHLLLTAEDGGPAPGHFAELVGRPVELSGEVVREGDLLVMRVAQAVVAW
;
A
#
# COMPACT_ATOMS: atom_id res chain seq x y z
N MET A 1 13.28 37.92 -5.51
CA MET A 1 13.58 37.82 -4.07
C MET A 1 14.34 36.52 -3.85
N SER A 2 15.55 36.58 -3.29
CA SER A 2 16.35 35.37 -3.06
C SER A 2 15.57 34.42 -2.14
N ALA A 3 15.29 33.21 -2.62
CA ALA A 3 14.73 32.13 -1.82
C ALA A 3 15.79 31.69 -0.79
N ALA A 4 15.95 32.48 0.28
CA ALA A 4 16.70 32.05 1.45
C ALA A 4 15.85 30.97 2.12
N TYR A 5 16.04 29.73 1.68
CA TYR A 5 15.40 28.56 2.24
C TYR A 5 15.74 28.47 3.73
N LYS A 6 14.75 28.69 4.59
CA LYS A 6 14.84 28.21 5.97
C LYS A 6 14.48 26.74 5.95
N ALA A 7 15.45 25.89 6.29
CA ALA A 7 15.19 24.48 6.55
C ALA A 7 14.06 24.34 7.57
N VAL A 8 13.33 23.22 7.49
CA VAL A 8 12.23 22.86 8.40
C VAL A 8 12.55 23.35 9.81
N ASN A 9 11.71 24.22 10.38
CA ASN A 9 11.84 24.67 11.76
C ASN A 9 11.59 23.46 12.68
N TRP A 10 12.63 22.66 12.86
CA TRP A 10 12.70 21.52 13.73
C TRP A 10 12.65 22.02 15.17
N ASN A 11 11.71 21.49 15.93
CA ASN A 11 11.60 21.76 17.36
C ASN A 11 11.53 20.42 18.09
N ARG A 12 11.73 20.46 19.42
CA ARG A 12 11.72 19.25 20.26
C ARG A 12 10.45 18.41 20.10
N GLN A 13 9.32 19.04 19.84
CA GLN A 13 8.03 18.36 19.72
C GLN A 13 7.88 17.63 18.40
N LYS A 14 8.36 18.21 17.29
CA LYS A 14 8.43 17.53 15.99
C LYS A 14 9.34 16.31 16.06
N PHE A 15 10.52 16.45 16.69
CA PHE A 15 11.40 15.29 16.92
C PHE A 15 10.76 14.20 17.75
N LEU A 16 10.08 14.56 18.85
CA LEU A 16 9.36 13.60 19.67
C LEU A 16 8.23 12.92 18.89
N TYR A 17 7.46 13.70 18.13
CA TYR A 17 6.36 13.21 17.31
C TYR A 17 6.87 12.21 16.26
N ASP A 18 7.91 12.57 15.50
CA ASP A 18 8.48 11.70 14.47
C ASP A 18 9.14 10.46 15.09
N GLY A 19 9.76 10.59 16.26
CA GLY A 19 10.28 9.45 17.02
C GLY A 19 9.18 8.47 17.46
N VAL A 20 8.05 8.97 17.96
CA VAL A 20 6.90 8.15 18.34
C VAL A 20 6.28 7.49 17.11
N LEU A 21 6.13 8.22 16.00
CA LEU A 21 5.64 7.69 14.73
C LEU A 21 6.55 6.57 14.22
N ALA A 22 7.86 6.79 14.17
CA ALA A 22 8.82 5.78 13.75
C ALA A 22 8.77 4.53 14.64
N ALA A 23 8.68 4.69 15.96
CA ALA A 23 8.54 3.59 16.90
C ALA A 23 7.24 2.80 16.68
N ALA A 24 6.12 3.48 16.42
CA ALA A 24 4.83 2.83 16.14
C ALA A 24 4.86 2.04 14.82
N VAL A 25 5.44 2.62 13.76
CA VAL A 25 5.64 1.95 12.47
C VAL A 25 6.51 0.72 12.64
N LEU A 26 7.66 0.86 13.33
CA LEU A 26 8.57 -0.25 13.57
C LEU A 26 7.91 -1.36 14.40
N ALA A 27 7.20 -1.02 15.47
CA ALA A 27 6.49 -1.99 16.30
C ALA A 27 5.44 -2.76 15.49
N THR A 28 4.67 -2.07 14.64
CA THR A 28 3.65 -2.68 13.79
C THR A 28 4.27 -3.64 12.78
N LEU A 29 5.36 -3.22 12.12
CA LEU A 29 6.09 -4.03 11.17
C LEU A 29 6.72 -5.26 11.83
N LEU A 30 7.40 -5.09 12.97
CA LEU A 30 8.02 -6.19 13.71
C LEU A 30 6.98 -7.18 14.25
N ALA A 31 5.83 -6.70 14.71
CA ALA A 31 4.74 -7.56 15.14
C ALA A 31 4.21 -8.39 13.96
N PHE A 32 3.98 -7.77 12.79
CA PHE A 32 3.53 -8.47 11.59
C PHE A 32 4.53 -9.55 11.16
N VAL A 33 5.81 -9.17 11.02
CA VAL A 33 6.89 -10.06 10.56
C VAL A 33 7.12 -11.19 11.56
N GLY A 34 7.23 -10.87 12.86
CA GLY A 34 7.47 -11.84 13.91
C GLY A 34 6.34 -12.86 14.03
N VAL A 35 5.08 -12.43 13.94
CA VAL A 35 3.93 -13.35 13.92
C VAL A 35 3.92 -14.21 12.67
N THR A 36 4.21 -13.63 11.50
CA THR A 36 4.24 -14.38 10.23
C THR A 36 5.31 -15.48 10.27
N LEU A 37 6.55 -15.13 10.61
CA LEU A 37 7.67 -16.09 10.66
C LEU A 37 7.53 -17.10 11.81
N GLY A 38 6.86 -16.72 12.90
CA GLY A 38 6.60 -17.62 14.04
C GLY A 38 5.48 -18.64 13.78
N LEU A 39 4.51 -18.30 12.93
CA LEU A 39 3.39 -19.19 12.58
C LEU A 39 3.66 -20.03 11.33
N ASP A 40 4.47 -19.53 10.41
CA ASP A 40 4.79 -20.19 9.15
C ASP A 40 6.31 -20.38 9.01
N PRO A 41 6.84 -21.57 9.38
CA PRO A 41 8.26 -21.90 9.22
C PRO A 41 8.74 -21.88 7.76
N ALA A 42 7.82 -21.92 6.80
CA ALA A 42 8.11 -21.91 5.38
C ALA A 42 8.10 -20.49 4.77
N ALA A 43 7.65 -19.47 5.51
CA ALA A 43 7.68 -18.08 5.10
C ALA A 43 9.11 -17.52 5.11
N THR A 44 9.46 -16.72 4.11
CA THR A 44 10.74 -16.03 4.08
C THR A 44 10.62 -14.62 4.69
N LEU A 45 11.75 -14.08 5.15
CA LEU A 45 11.81 -12.72 5.71
C LEU A 45 11.35 -11.69 4.67
N GLU A 46 11.75 -11.86 3.40
CA GLU A 46 11.41 -10.99 2.29
C GLU A 46 9.89 -10.93 2.06
N THR A 47 9.22 -12.08 2.02
CA THR A 47 7.76 -12.13 1.87
C THR A 47 7.05 -11.51 3.07
N ALA A 48 7.52 -11.79 4.29
CA ALA A 48 6.96 -11.20 5.51
C ALA A 48 7.14 -9.68 5.53
N LEU A 49 8.30 -9.17 5.09
CA LEU A 49 8.58 -7.73 4.99
C LEU A 49 7.71 -7.04 3.93
N ILE A 50 7.58 -7.61 2.73
CA ILE A 50 6.73 -7.04 1.67
C ILE A 50 5.30 -6.88 2.17
N ARG A 51 4.73 -7.95 2.75
CA ARG A 51 3.36 -7.95 3.28
C ARG A 51 3.21 -7.02 4.47
N GLY A 52 4.18 -7.00 5.39
CA GLY A 52 4.18 -6.15 6.57
C GLY A 52 4.27 -4.65 6.23
N LEU A 53 5.10 -4.28 5.25
CA LEU A 53 5.19 -2.89 4.75
C LEU A 53 3.86 -2.44 4.15
N GLY A 54 3.23 -3.28 3.31
CA GLY A 54 1.93 -2.99 2.72
C GLY A 54 0.83 -2.83 3.76
N ALA A 55 0.75 -3.76 4.73
CA ALA A 55 -0.23 -3.70 5.82
C ALA A 55 -0.03 -2.48 6.73
N THR A 56 1.22 -2.14 7.05
CA THR A 56 1.56 -0.97 7.88
C THR A 56 1.23 0.34 7.16
N ALA A 57 1.55 0.43 5.86
CA ALA A 57 1.20 1.59 5.04
C ALA A 57 -0.32 1.79 4.95
N PHE A 58 -1.07 0.70 4.72
CA PHE A 58 -2.53 0.75 4.65
C PHE A 58 -3.15 1.19 5.99
N ALA A 59 -2.72 0.58 7.10
CA ALA A 59 -3.17 0.96 8.45
C ALA A 59 -2.89 2.44 8.75
N LEU A 60 -1.70 2.93 8.39
CA LEU A 60 -1.33 4.33 8.57
C LEU A 60 -2.20 5.27 7.71
N LEU A 61 -2.49 4.90 6.46
CA LEU A 61 -3.43 5.64 5.60
C LEU A 61 -4.83 5.69 6.19
N THR A 62 -5.34 4.56 6.72
CA THR A 62 -6.63 4.54 7.42
C THR A 62 -6.63 5.55 8.57
N VAL A 63 -5.61 5.54 9.44
CA VAL A 63 -5.49 6.52 10.53
C VAL A 63 -5.50 7.95 10.01
N ILE A 64 -4.72 8.26 8.96
CA ILE A 64 -4.66 9.59 8.35
C ILE A 64 -6.04 10.08 7.90
N LEU A 65 -6.82 9.21 7.25
CA LEU A 65 -8.15 9.55 6.77
C LEU A 65 -9.15 9.71 7.93
N LEU A 66 -8.96 9.01 9.04
CA LEU A 66 -9.82 9.17 10.23
C LEU A 66 -9.55 10.47 11.00
N LEU A 67 -8.32 11.00 10.98
CA LEU A 67 -7.96 12.20 11.76
C LEU A 67 -8.82 13.42 11.42
N GLY A 68 -9.16 13.62 10.15
CA GLY A 68 -10.01 14.72 9.69
C GLY A 68 -11.40 14.74 10.34
N PRO A 69 -12.26 13.74 10.09
CA PRO A 69 -13.59 13.68 10.68
C PRO A 69 -13.54 13.55 12.22
N VAL A 70 -12.59 12.82 12.79
CA VAL A 70 -12.47 12.72 14.25
C VAL A 70 -12.18 14.10 14.88
N ALA A 71 -11.31 14.91 14.28
CA ALA A 71 -11.04 16.27 14.77
C ALA A 71 -12.25 17.22 14.63
N ARG A 72 -13.17 16.96 13.69
CA ARG A 72 -14.45 17.68 13.58
C ARG A 72 -15.45 17.25 14.65
N LEU A 73 -15.39 16.00 15.09
CA LEU A 73 -16.33 15.45 16.08
C LEU A 73 -15.85 15.67 17.53
N ASP A 74 -14.54 15.58 17.77
CA ASP A 74 -13.89 15.77 19.06
C ASP A 74 -12.64 16.68 18.92
N PRO A 75 -12.64 17.88 19.54
CA PRO A 75 -11.51 18.82 19.48
C PRO A 75 -10.22 18.26 20.10
N ARG A 76 -10.27 17.20 20.90
CA ARG A 76 -9.08 16.54 21.47
C ARG A 76 -8.18 15.92 20.41
N ALA A 77 -8.68 15.68 19.19
CA ALA A 77 -7.88 15.16 18.08
C ALA A 77 -7.14 16.25 17.27
N LEU A 78 -7.42 17.54 17.52
CA LEU A 78 -6.76 18.66 16.82
C LEU A 78 -5.22 18.61 16.88
N PRO A 79 -4.56 18.24 18.00
CA PRO A 79 -3.10 18.07 18.03
C PRO A 79 -2.57 17.02 17.07
N LEU A 80 -3.32 15.95 16.84
CA LEU A 80 -2.93 14.87 15.91
C LEU A 80 -3.12 15.30 14.45
N LEU A 81 -4.14 16.10 14.17
CA LEU A 81 -4.41 16.65 12.83
C LEU A 81 -3.28 17.54 12.34
N TYR A 82 -2.64 18.32 13.23
CA TYR A 82 -1.60 19.28 12.85
C TYR A 82 -0.39 18.61 12.16
N ASN A 83 0.03 17.44 12.65
CA ASN A 83 1.17 16.70 12.10
C ASN A 83 0.75 15.63 11.07
N ARG A 84 -0.45 15.73 10.48
CA ARG A 84 -0.94 14.77 9.47
C ARG A 84 -0.03 14.66 8.24
N ARG A 85 0.71 15.72 7.91
CA ARG A 85 1.68 15.72 6.79
C ARG A 85 2.81 14.71 7.02
N HIS A 86 3.35 14.64 8.23
CA HIS A 86 4.43 13.71 8.57
C HIS A 86 3.96 12.26 8.45
N LEU A 87 2.72 11.99 8.88
CA LEU A 87 2.08 10.68 8.67
C LEU A 87 1.95 10.36 7.18
N GLY A 88 1.45 11.30 6.37
CA GLY A 88 1.27 11.13 4.93
C GLY A 88 2.56 10.82 4.17
N VAL A 89 3.64 11.55 4.46
CA VAL A 89 4.96 11.30 3.84
C VAL A 89 5.52 9.96 4.29
N THR A 90 5.43 9.63 5.60
CA THR A 90 5.88 8.33 6.12
C THR A 90 5.13 7.18 5.46
N MET A 91 3.81 7.30 5.31
CA MET A 91 2.98 6.31 4.63
C MET A 91 3.37 6.14 3.16
N ALA A 92 3.62 7.23 2.43
CA ALA A 92 4.08 7.16 1.04
C ALA A 92 5.46 6.48 0.91
N LEU A 93 6.38 6.71 1.86
CA LEU A 93 7.67 6.02 1.90
C LEU A 93 7.54 4.51 2.19
N LEU A 94 6.65 4.13 3.09
CA LEU A 94 6.34 2.71 3.34
C LEU A 94 5.72 2.04 2.11
N ALA A 95 4.79 2.71 1.43
CA ALA A 95 4.18 2.23 0.20
C ALA A 95 5.22 2.09 -0.93
N LEU A 96 6.15 3.04 -1.05
CA LEU A 96 7.26 2.95 -1.99
C LEU A 96 8.17 1.76 -1.66
N ALA A 97 8.56 1.59 -0.40
CA ALA A 97 9.37 0.44 0.02
C ALA A 97 8.68 -0.89 -0.29
N HIS A 98 7.38 -1.01 0.02
CA HIS A 98 6.56 -2.17 -0.35
C HIS A 98 6.62 -2.45 -1.85
N ALA A 99 6.36 -1.43 -2.68
CA ALA A 99 6.36 -1.56 -4.13
C ALA A 99 7.74 -1.93 -4.68
N THR A 100 8.82 -1.33 -4.16
CA THR A 100 10.19 -1.64 -4.56
C THR A 100 10.55 -3.09 -4.24
N PHE A 101 10.31 -3.56 -3.02
CA PHE A 101 10.59 -4.96 -2.66
C PHE A 101 9.74 -5.94 -3.46
N ALA A 102 8.46 -5.64 -3.69
CA ALA A 102 7.59 -6.46 -4.53
C ALA A 102 8.11 -6.53 -5.98
N LEU A 103 8.51 -5.39 -6.56
CA LEU A 103 9.05 -5.32 -7.92
C LEU A 103 10.33 -6.14 -8.07
N VAL A 104 11.25 -6.03 -7.09
CA VAL A 104 12.49 -6.81 -7.07
C VAL A 104 12.19 -8.29 -6.92
N GLN A 105 11.34 -8.68 -5.96
CA GLN A 105 11.06 -10.08 -5.67
C GLN A 105 10.34 -10.79 -6.83
N PHE A 106 9.35 -10.14 -7.45
CA PHE A 106 8.45 -10.81 -8.39
C PHE A 106 8.80 -10.56 -9.86
N HIS A 107 9.42 -9.42 -10.20
CA HIS A 107 9.61 -9.00 -11.61
C HIS A 107 11.07 -8.88 -12.06
N ALA A 108 12.04 -8.88 -11.14
CA ALA A 108 13.46 -8.82 -11.49
C ALA A 108 14.02 -10.17 -11.95
N LEU A 109 15.28 -10.16 -12.36
CA LEU A 109 16.07 -11.35 -12.74
C LEU A 109 15.47 -12.19 -13.88
N GLY A 110 14.74 -11.58 -14.81
CA GLY A 110 14.35 -12.22 -16.07
C GLY A 110 14.57 -11.29 -17.26
N ASP A 111 14.13 -11.70 -18.44
CA ASP A 111 14.51 -11.08 -19.74
C ASP A 111 13.88 -9.70 -20.07
N VAL A 112 12.98 -9.21 -19.23
CA VAL A 112 12.23 -7.96 -19.45
C VAL A 112 12.45 -7.03 -18.27
N ASN A 113 12.53 -5.73 -18.55
CA ASN A 113 12.63 -4.69 -17.53
C ASN A 113 11.50 -4.85 -16.48
N PRO A 114 11.77 -4.76 -15.16
CA PRO A 114 10.77 -4.99 -14.13
C PRO A 114 9.53 -4.10 -14.24
N LEU A 115 9.68 -2.83 -14.62
CA LEU A 115 8.55 -1.91 -14.78
C LEU A 115 7.70 -2.27 -15.99
N VAL A 116 8.33 -2.69 -17.10
CA VAL A 116 7.61 -3.19 -18.27
C VAL A 116 6.89 -4.49 -17.92
N SER A 117 7.53 -5.37 -17.15
CA SER A 117 6.94 -6.62 -16.71
C SER A 117 5.68 -6.45 -15.86
N LEU A 118 5.59 -5.37 -15.10
CA LEU A 118 4.40 -5.04 -14.32
C LEU A 118 3.18 -4.79 -15.22
N LEU A 119 3.43 -4.31 -16.45
CA LEU A 119 2.42 -3.99 -17.46
C LEU A 119 2.18 -5.15 -18.43
N ASP A 120 3.14 -6.07 -18.57
CA ASP A 120 3.17 -7.18 -19.54
C ASP A 120 2.52 -8.49 -19.02
N GLY A 121 1.68 -8.41 -17.98
CA GLY A 121 0.95 -9.56 -17.46
C GLY A 121 -0.18 -9.98 -18.40
N ALA A 122 -0.45 -11.29 -18.51
CA ALA A 122 -1.61 -11.84 -19.22
C ALA A 122 -2.94 -11.47 -18.52
N ALA A 123 -3.25 -10.17 -18.45
CA ALA A 123 -4.32 -9.61 -17.67
C ALA A 123 -5.69 -9.94 -18.28
N ASP A 124 -6.59 -10.49 -17.47
CA ASP A 124 -8.00 -10.59 -17.81
C ASP A 124 -8.78 -9.56 -16.98
N TRP A 125 -9.22 -8.51 -17.66
CA TRP A 125 -9.89 -7.36 -17.05
C TRP A 125 -11.35 -7.62 -16.68
N ARG A 126 -11.91 -8.77 -17.09
CA ARG A 126 -13.34 -9.06 -16.98
C ARG A 126 -13.71 -9.81 -15.71
N HIS A 127 -12.74 -10.44 -15.03
CA HIS A 127 -12.99 -11.27 -13.85
C HIS A 127 -12.15 -10.80 -12.66
N ALA A 128 -12.79 -10.60 -11.50
CA ALA A 128 -12.12 -10.14 -10.28
C ALA A 128 -10.98 -11.08 -9.82
N ALA A 129 -11.13 -12.39 -10.04
CA ALA A 129 -10.13 -13.38 -9.69
C ALA A 129 -8.85 -13.29 -10.52
N THR A 130 -8.87 -12.69 -11.71
CA THR A 130 -7.74 -12.59 -12.65
C THR A 130 -7.38 -11.16 -13.01
N PHE A 131 -8.03 -10.18 -12.36
CA PHE A 131 -7.81 -8.76 -12.58
C PHE A 131 -6.38 -8.37 -12.16
N PRO A 132 -5.65 -7.55 -12.96
CA PRO A 132 -4.29 -7.10 -12.64
C PRO A 132 -4.29 -6.05 -11.53
N PHE A 133 -4.48 -6.50 -10.29
CA PHE A 133 -4.65 -5.64 -9.12
C PHE A 133 -3.40 -4.80 -8.80
N GLU A 134 -2.24 -5.20 -9.29
CA GLU A 134 -0.97 -4.49 -9.15
C GLU A 134 -1.02 -3.11 -9.80
N LEU A 135 -1.79 -2.95 -10.88
CA LEU A 135 -1.98 -1.66 -11.57
C LEU A 135 -2.76 -0.66 -10.72
N LEU A 136 -3.69 -1.14 -9.88
CA LEU A 136 -4.37 -0.30 -8.90
C LEU A 136 -3.38 0.20 -7.84
N GLY A 137 -2.48 -0.68 -7.38
CA GLY A 137 -1.40 -0.33 -6.47
C GLY A 137 -0.44 0.69 -7.07
N LEU A 138 -0.04 0.50 -8.34
CA LEU A 138 0.81 1.44 -9.07
C LEU A 138 0.15 2.82 -9.22
N GLY A 139 -1.13 2.86 -9.61
CA GLY A 139 -1.89 4.11 -9.74
C GLY A 139 -2.04 4.83 -8.39
N ALA A 140 -2.32 4.09 -7.32
CA ALA A 140 -2.36 4.65 -5.98
C ALA A 140 -0.99 5.19 -5.55
N LEU A 141 0.10 4.44 -5.75
CA LEU A 141 1.46 4.86 -5.43
C LEU A 141 1.84 6.15 -6.16
N ALA A 142 1.53 6.27 -7.46
CA ALA A 142 1.80 7.47 -8.23
C ALA A 142 1.11 8.71 -7.63
N ILE A 143 -0.15 8.58 -7.22
CA ILE A 143 -0.89 9.65 -6.53
C ILE A 143 -0.24 9.98 -5.17
N LEU A 144 0.09 8.96 -4.37
CA LEU A 144 0.69 9.14 -3.05
C LEU A 144 2.06 9.84 -3.13
N LEU A 145 2.89 9.48 -4.10
CA LEU A 145 4.19 10.13 -4.34
C LEU A 145 4.01 11.57 -4.83
N LEU A 146 3.05 11.84 -5.71
CA LEU A 146 2.72 13.20 -6.12
C LEU A 146 2.29 14.06 -4.92
N MET A 147 1.41 13.53 -4.06
CA MET A 147 0.96 14.21 -2.85
C MET A 147 2.10 14.43 -1.85
N ALA A 148 2.98 13.43 -1.66
CA ALA A 148 4.15 13.55 -0.80
C ALA A 148 5.13 14.60 -1.32
N ALA A 149 5.43 14.62 -2.63
CA ALA A 149 6.31 15.59 -3.26
C ALA A 149 5.77 17.02 -3.17
N THR A 150 4.47 17.20 -3.46
CA THR A 150 3.77 18.50 -3.38
C THR A 150 3.48 18.96 -1.94
N SER A 151 3.75 18.10 -0.94
CA SER A 151 3.70 18.51 0.46
C SER A 151 4.88 19.39 0.87
N HIS A 152 5.95 19.47 0.09
CA HIS A 152 7.13 20.28 0.41
C HIS A 152 6.79 21.78 0.53
N ASP A 153 7.45 22.50 1.45
CA ASP A 153 7.14 23.89 1.80
C ASP A 153 7.22 24.84 0.61
N TYR A 154 8.15 24.57 -0.32
CA TYR A 154 8.22 25.26 -1.60
C TYR A 154 6.88 25.20 -2.36
N TRP A 155 6.35 23.99 -2.58
CA TRP A 155 5.10 23.82 -3.31
C TRP A 155 3.90 24.39 -2.55
N LEU A 156 3.89 24.30 -1.22
CA LEU A 156 2.85 24.91 -0.39
C LEU A 156 2.81 26.43 -0.52
N ALA A 157 3.97 27.08 -0.73
CA ALA A 157 4.07 28.52 -0.92
C ALA A 157 3.76 28.96 -2.36
N THR A 158 3.89 28.07 -3.35
CA THR A 158 3.71 28.41 -4.77
C THR A 158 2.35 28.01 -5.33
N LEU A 159 1.70 26.99 -4.78
CA LEU A 159 0.41 26.50 -5.26
C LEU A 159 -0.72 27.37 -4.75
N THR A 160 -1.66 27.70 -5.64
CA THR A 160 -2.89 28.38 -5.24
C THR A 160 -3.80 27.44 -4.44
N ALA A 161 -4.66 28.00 -3.58
CA ALA A 161 -5.56 27.21 -2.75
C ALA A 161 -6.45 26.22 -3.54
N PRO A 162 -7.01 26.55 -4.73
CA PRO A 162 -7.79 25.61 -5.52
C PRO A 162 -6.96 24.42 -6.03
N VAL A 163 -5.73 24.67 -6.51
CA VAL A 163 -4.83 23.63 -7.02
C VAL A 163 -4.38 22.72 -5.88
N TRP A 164 -3.96 23.31 -4.76
CA TRP A 164 -3.61 22.58 -3.55
C TRP A 164 -4.77 21.69 -3.07
N LYS A 165 -5.99 22.23 -3.07
CA LYS A 165 -7.19 21.49 -2.67
C LYS A 165 -7.46 20.33 -3.63
N ALA A 166 -7.38 20.54 -4.94
CA ALA A 166 -7.54 19.49 -5.93
C ALA A 166 -6.54 18.34 -5.72
N LEU A 167 -5.26 18.66 -5.50
CA LEU A 167 -4.23 17.67 -5.17
C LEU A 167 -4.56 16.91 -3.87
N HIS A 168 -5.03 17.60 -2.83
CA HIS A 168 -5.44 16.96 -1.58
C HIS A 168 -6.65 16.04 -1.76
N MET A 169 -7.58 16.37 -2.66
CA MET A 169 -8.72 15.51 -2.96
C MET A 169 -8.33 14.22 -3.67
N LEU A 170 -7.11 14.12 -4.24
CA LEU A 170 -6.60 12.86 -4.80
C LEU A 170 -6.39 11.76 -3.75
N ALA A 171 -6.42 12.09 -2.45
CA ALA A 171 -6.41 11.09 -1.38
C ALA A 171 -7.56 10.07 -1.50
N TYR A 172 -8.74 10.51 -1.95
CA TYR A 172 -9.91 9.64 -2.09
C TYR A 172 -9.80 8.63 -3.24
N PRO A 173 -9.47 9.02 -4.49
CA PRO A 173 -9.20 8.05 -5.55
C PRO A 173 -8.00 7.16 -5.21
N ALA A 174 -6.94 7.69 -4.57
CA ALA A 174 -5.84 6.86 -4.09
C ALA A 174 -6.33 5.78 -3.11
N TYR A 175 -7.17 6.15 -2.14
CA TYR A 175 -7.73 5.20 -1.18
C TYR A 175 -8.62 4.15 -1.86
N ALA A 176 -9.47 4.56 -2.82
CA ALA A 176 -10.32 3.62 -3.57
C ALA A 176 -9.49 2.61 -4.37
N LEU A 177 -8.44 3.07 -5.07
CA LEU A 177 -7.48 2.21 -5.77
C LEU A 177 -6.78 1.26 -4.79
N LEU A 178 -6.38 1.75 -3.61
CA LEU A 178 -5.71 0.93 -2.60
C LEU A 178 -6.63 -0.13 -2.00
N VAL A 179 -7.90 0.21 -1.72
CA VAL A 179 -8.91 -0.77 -1.29
C VAL A 179 -9.11 -1.84 -2.35
N GLY A 180 -9.22 -1.45 -3.63
CA GLY A 180 -9.31 -2.40 -4.75
C GLY A 180 -8.06 -3.30 -4.85
N HIS A 181 -6.87 -2.71 -4.75
CA HIS A 181 -5.60 -3.42 -4.75
C HIS A 181 -5.53 -4.49 -3.64
N VAL A 182 -5.84 -4.11 -2.40
CA VAL A 182 -5.80 -5.03 -1.25
C VAL A 182 -6.92 -6.07 -1.33
N ALA A 183 -8.14 -5.69 -1.71
CA ALA A 183 -9.28 -6.60 -1.81
C ALA A 183 -9.04 -7.70 -2.86
N LEU A 184 -8.63 -7.30 -4.08
CA LEU A 184 -8.38 -8.23 -5.17
C LEU A 184 -7.14 -9.08 -4.90
N GLY A 185 -6.06 -8.50 -4.37
CA GLY A 185 -4.88 -9.26 -3.97
C GLY A 185 -5.19 -10.30 -2.89
N SER A 186 -5.98 -9.93 -1.87
CA SER A 186 -6.42 -10.86 -0.82
C SER A 186 -7.32 -11.98 -1.35
N LEU A 187 -8.22 -11.67 -2.30
CA LEU A 187 -9.08 -12.65 -2.96
C LEU A 187 -8.25 -13.65 -3.76
N GLN A 188 -7.27 -13.15 -4.54
CA GLN A 188 -6.40 -13.97 -5.39
C GLN A 188 -5.42 -14.82 -4.58
N ALA A 189 -5.00 -14.36 -3.40
CA ALA A 189 -4.15 -15.12 -2.49
C ALA A 189 -4.89 -16.25 -1.75
N ALA A 190 -6.19 -16.44 -2.01
CA ALA A 190 -7.06 -17.36 -1.27
C ALA A 190 -6.97 -17.17 0.25
N ALA A 191 -6.76 -15.92 0.69
CA ALA A 191 -6.79 -15.61 2.11
C ALA A 191 -8.19 -15.91 2.65
N GLY A 192 -8.29 -16.29 3.93
CA GLY A 192 -9.59 -16.49 4.57
C GLY A 192 -10.48 -15.23 4.50
N ALA A 193 -11.74 -15.31 4.92
CA ALA A 193 -12.65 -14.16 4.83
C ALA A 193 -12.23 -12.95 5.68
N LEU A 194 -11.37 -13.15 6.69
CA LEU A 194 -11.08 -12.15 7.71
C LEU A 194 -10.38 -10.87 7.18
N PRO A 195 -9.31 -10.92 6.36
CA PRO A 195 -8.75 -9.71 5.75
C PRO A 195 -9.78 -8.90 4.96
N GLY A 196 -10.68 -9.57 4.23
CA GLY A 196 -11.78 -8.92 3.51
C GLY A 196 -12.76 -8.22 4.45
N VAL A 197 -13.13 -8.86 5.57
CA VAL A 197 -13.98 -8.27 6.62
C VAL A 197 -13.30 -7.05 7.26
N LEU A 198 -12.02 -7.14 7.59
CA LEU A 198 -11.26 -6.04 8.18
C LEU A 198 -11.16 -4.85 7.22
N LEU A 199 -10.90 -5.12 5.93
CA LEU A 199 -10.83 -4.11 4.89
C LEU A 199 -12.20 -3.41 4.69
N LEU A 200 -13.29 -4.18 4.67
CA LEU A 200 -14.64 -3.62 4.59
C LEU A 200 -14.97 -2.79 5.82
N ALA A 201 -14.65 -3.29 7.03
CA ALA A 201 -14.86 -2.57 8.27
C ALA A 201 -14.07 -1.25 8.30
N SER A 202 -12.81 -1.23 7.85
CA SER A 202 -12.02 0.00 7.77
C SER A 202 -12.59 0.98 6.75
N ALA A 203 -13.03 0.50 5.58
CA ALA A 203 -13.67 1.33 4.56
C ALA A 203 -14.99 1.95 5.05
N LEU A 204 -15.85 1.16 5.70
CA LEU A 204 -17.10 1.63 6.30
C LEU A 204 -16.86 2.62 7.43
N LEU A 205 -15.85 2.39 8.27
CA LEU A 205 -15.47 3.32 9.34
C LEU A 205 -15.02 4.67 8.78
N VAL A 206 -14.10 4.66 7.80
CA VAL A 206 -13.62 5.87 7.14
C VAL A 206 -14.78 6.62 6.49
N PHE A 207 -15.59 5.93 5.67
CA PHE A 207 -16.71 6.55 4.97
C PHE A 207 -17.77 7.08 5.94
N GLY A 208 -18.18 6.27 6.91
CA GLY A 208 -19.18 6.61 7.91
C GLY A 208 -18.80 7.82 8.74
N LEU A 209 -17.54 7.91 9.21
CA LEU A 209 -17.07 9.08 9.96
C LEU A 209 -17.04 10.36 9.12
N HIS A 210 -16.68 10.28 7.83
CA HIS A 210 -16.77 11.42 6.93
C HIS A 210 -18.21 11.87 6.70
N LEU A 211 -19.16 10.93 6.54
CA LEU A 211 -20.58 11.25 6.43
C LEU A 211 -21.12 11.91 7.70
N VAL A 212 -20.84 11.33 8.87
CA VAL A 212 -21.30 11.87 10.16
C VAL A 212 -20.72 13.27 10.39
N ALA A 213 -19.42 13.47 10.13
CA ALA A 213 -18.80 14.79 10.22
C ALA A 213 -19.45 15.78 9.24
N GLY A 214 -19.68 15.37 7.99
CA GLY A 214 -20.32 16.21 6.97
C GLY A 214 -21.77 16.57 7.31
N TRP A 215 -22.55 15.63 7.86
CA TRP A 215 -23.92 15.88 8.30
C TRP A 215 -23.98 16.84 9.49
N ARG A 216 -23.08 16.69 10.46
CA ARG A 216 -22.98 17.60 11.60
C ARG A 216 -22.63 19.02 11.16
N GLU A 217 -21.71 19.17 10.22
CA GLU A 217 -21.34 20.48 9.66
C GLU A 217 -22.51 21.10 8.86
N ARG A 218 -23.22 20.31 8.04
CA ARG A 218 -24.40 20.78 7.30
C ARG A 218 -25.50 21.35 8.19
N ALA A 219 -25.72 20.75 9.36
CA ALA A 219 -26.72 21.28 10.30
C ALA A 219 -26.37 22.70 10.79
N GLY A 220 -25.07 23.05 10.85
CA GLY A 220 -24.59 24.39 11.15
C GLY A 220 -24.55 25.34 9.95
N ASP A 221 -24.71 24.82 8.72
CA ASP A 221 -24.72 25.58 7.46
C ASP A 221 -26.12 26.06 7.02
N VAL A 222 -27.14 25.78 7.83
CA VAL A 222 -28.52 26.18 7.50
C VAL A 222 -28.70 27.65 7.85
N GLU A 223 -29.01 28.45 6.83
CA GLU A 223 -29.45 29.83 7.06
C GLU A 223 -30.79 29.86 7.81
N PRO A 224 -30.97 30.81 8.75
CA PRO A 224 -32.27 31.05 9.35
C PRO A 224 -33.32 31.35 8.27
N ALA A 225 -34.32 30.47 8.13
CA ALA A 225 -35.36 30.62 7.12
C ALA A 225 -36.14 31.94 7.32
N GLY A 226 -36.26 32.73 6.26
CA GLY A 226 -37.09 33.95 6.23
C GLY A 226 -36.36 35.28 6.50
N ALA A 227 -35.03 35.30 6.62
CA ALA A 227 -34.27 36.54 6.79
C ALA A 227 -34.18 37.33 5.46
N THR A 228 -35.16 38.18 5.17
CA THR A 228 -35.01 39.24 4.15
C THR A 228 -34.30 40.43 4.78
N GLY A 229 -33.04 40.68 4.39
CA GLY A 229 -32.22 41.76 4.94
C GLY A 229 -31.19 41.24 5.96
N TRP A 230 -31.04 41.94 7.09
CA TRP A 230 -30.05 41.61 8.12
C TRP A 230 -30.31 40.21 8.72
N VAL A 231 -29.27 39.38 8.78
CA VAL A 231 -29.37 37.98 9.23
C VAL A 231 -28.95 37.85 10.69
N PRO A 232 -29.76 37.25 11.58
CA PRO A 232 -29.39 37.06 12.98
C PRO A 232 -28.23 36.06 13.12
N ALA A 233 -27.20 36.46 13.87
CA ALA A 233 -26.05 35.62 14.19
C ALA A 233 -26.19 34.91 15.54
N CYS A 234 -26.25 35.69 16.63
CA CYS A 234 -26.35 35.20 18.01
C CYS A 234 -26.65 36.36 18.98
N ARG A 235 -26.89 36.06 20.26
CA ARG A 235 -26.87 37.10 21.30
C ARG A 235 -25.42 37.52 21.61
N PRO A 236 -25.15 38.79 21.93
CA PRO A 236 -23.81 39.26 22.25
C PRO A 236 -23.09 38.46 23.35
N GLU A 237 -23.84 38.00 24.36
CA GLU A 237 -23.35 37.22 25.50
C GLU A 237 -22.84 35.82 25.10
N GLU A 238 -23.29 35.30 23.96
CA GLU A 238 -22.88 33.98 23.47
C GLU A 238 -21.49 34.02 22.83
N ILE A 239 -20.99 35.21 22.47
CA ILE A 239 -19.65 35.42 21.94
C ILE A 239 -18.69 35.67 23.11
N ARG A 240 -17.83 34.69 23.36
CA ARG A 240 -16.78 34.80 24.38
C ARG A 240 -15.68 35.75 23.91
N GLU A 241 -15.06 36.46 24.85
CA GLU A 241 -13.95 37.36 24.59
C GLU A 241 -12.80 36.66 23.86
N GLY A 242 -12.29 37.29 22.80
CA GLY A 242 -11.23 36.76 21.93
C GLY A 242 -11.63 35.58 21.04
N ARG A 243 -12.92 35.21 20.98
CA ARG A 243 -13.45 34.10 20.16
C ARG A 243 -14.50 34.59 19.18
N ALA A 244 -14.92 33.71 18.28
CA ALA A 244 -15.97 33.97 17.31
C ALA A 244 -17.21 33.13 17.53
N ARG A 245 -18.33 33.64 17.03
CA ARG A 245 -19.50 32.85 16.64
C ARG A 245 -19.67 32.89 15.13
N MET A 246 -20.18 31.80 14.60
CA MET A 246 -20.39 31.60 13.18
C MET A 246 -21.84 31.93 12.83
N ALA A 247 -22.02 32.66 11.74
CA ALA A 247 -23.32 32.89 11.12
C ALA A 247 -23.24 32.47 9.65
N VAL A 248 -24.35 31.97 9.11
CA VAL A 248 -24.47 31.67 7.68
C VAL A 248 -25.29 32.78 7.05
N VAL A 249 -24.72 33.42 6.04
CA VAL A 249 -25.23 34.66 5.45
C VAL A 249 -24.99 34.65 3.95
N ALA A 250 -26.05 34.78 3.15
CA ALA A 250 -26.06 34.61 1.69
C ALA A 250 -25.34 33.33 1.19
N GLY A 251 -25.44 32.23 1.94
CA GLY A 251 -24.75 30.97 1.65
C GLY A 251 -23.26 30.96 2.00
N GLU A 252 -22.73 32.01 2.62
CA GLU A 252 -21.37 32.09 3.12
C GLU A 252 -21.30 31.98 4.64
N ARG A 253 -20.22 31.38 5.14
CA ARG A 253 -19.91 31.34 6.57
C ARG A 253 -19.20 32.65 6.96
N VAL A 254 -19.80 33.41 7.88
CA VAL A 254 -19.26 34.64 8.47
C VAL A 254 -18.85 34.38 9.92
N ALA A 255 -17.68 34.88 10.32
CA ALA A 255 -17.17 34.77 11.68
C ALA A 255 -17.28 36.13 12.39
N VAL A 256 -18.08 36.18 13.47
CA VAL A 256 -18.28 37.36 14.31
C VAL A 256 -17.39 37.23 15.55
N PHE A 257 -16.32 38.01 15.63
CA PHE A 257 -15.36 38.01 16.72
C PHE A 257 -15.70 39.07 17.77
N ARG A 258 -15.41 38.74 19.03
CA ARG A 258 -15.43 39.69 20.14
C ARG A 258 -14.01 40.05 20.58
N HIS A 259 -13.72 41.35 20.67
CA HIS A 259 -12.44 41.88 21.16
C HIS A 259 -12.62 43.20 21.92
N GLN A 260 -12.13 43.27 23.16
CA GLN A 260 -12.06 44.50 23.96
C GLN A 260 -13.41 45.25 23.98
N GLY A 261 -14.49 44.53 24.28
CA GLY A 261 -15.84 45.10 24.32
C GLY A 261 -16.44 45.46 22.95
N THR A 262 -15.83 45.04 21.84
CA THR A 262 -16.32 45.32 20.49
C THR A 262 -16.50 44.06 19.66
N LEU A 263 -17.36 44.13 18.64
CA LEU A 263 -17.62 43.07 17.67
C LEU A 263 -17.15 43.45 16.27
N SER A 264 -16.58 42.49 15.56
CA SER A 264 -16.23 42.61 14.15
C SER A 264 -16.61 41.34 13.40
N ALA A 265 -17.08 41.47 12.16
CA ALA A 265 -17.45 40.33 11.32
C ALA A 265 -16.60 40.27 10.06
N VAL A 266 -16.07 39.08 9.78
CA VAL A 266 -15.23 38.81 8.62
C VAL A 266 -15.66 37.52 7.95
N SER A 267 -15.27 37.31 6.68
CA SER A 267 -15.41 35.99 6.04
C SER A 267 -14.77 34.92 6.92
N ASN A 268 -15.41 33.76 7.07
CA ASN A 268 -14.80 32.64 7.77
C ASN A 268 -13.68 31.96 6.95
N VAL A 269 -13.46 32.37 5.70
CA VAL A 269 -12.49 31.74 4.80
C VAL A 269 -11.19 32.54 4.81
N CYS A 270 -10.15 31.97 5.41
CA CYS A 270 -8.81 32.56 5.40
C CYS A 270 -8.25 32.61 3.97
N ALA A 271 -7.85 33.80 3.52
CA ALA A 271 -7.30 34.02 2.18
C ALA A 271 -5.98 33.26 1.90
N HIS A 272 -5.28 32.77 2.94
CA HIS A 272 -4.07 31.96 2.76
C HIS A 272 -4.37 30.58 2.14
N GLN A 273 -5.19 29.75 2.79
CA GLN A 273 -5.50 28.39 2.32
C GLN A 273 -6.93 27.94 2.67
N ASN A 274 -7.89 28.87 2.74
CA ASN A 274 -9.31 28.61 3.04
C ASN A 274 -9.55 27.99 4.43
N GLY A 275 -8.67 28.26 5.39
CA GLY A 275 -8.84 27.82 6.77
C GLY A 275 -10.02 28.52 7.48
N PRO A 276 -10.72 27.85 8.41
CA PRO A 276 -11.90 28.37 9.10
C PRO A 276 -11.50 29.38 10.18
N LEU A 277 -11.62 30.68 9.90
CA LEU A 277 -11.18 31.73 10.82
C LEU A 277 -11.93 31.71 12.15
N GLY A 278 -13.24 31.47 12.14
CA GLY A 278 -14.10 31.43 13.33
C GLY A 278 -13.83 30.26 14.28
N GLU A 279 -13.09 29.25 13.85
CA GLU A 279 -12.54 28.22 14.75
C GLU A 279 -11.26 28.70 15.46
N GLY A 280 -10.68 29.80 15.01
CA GLY A 280 -9.51 30.44 15.59
C GLY A 280 -9.82 31.28 16.84
N LYS A 281 -8.89 32.20 17.12
CA LYS A 281 -9.02 33.17 18.21
C LYS A 281 -8.30 34.46 17.88
N ILE A 282 -8.49 35.48 18.70
CA ILE A 282 -7.67 36.68 18.66
C ILE A 282 -6.36 36.44 19.42
N VAL A 283 -5.24 36.72 18.77
CA VAL A 283 -3.88 36.70 19.32
C VAL A 283 -3.25 38.04 18.97
N ASP A 284 -2.72 38.74 19.97
CA ASP A 284 -2.05 40.04 19.79
C ASP A 284 -2.89 41.04 18.97
N GLY A 285 -4.20 41.06 19.22
CA GLY A 285 -5.15 41.94 18.53
C GLY A 285 -5.56 41.50 17.12
N CYS A 286 -5.05 40.37 16.62
CA CYS A 286 -5.36 39.85 15.29
C CYS A 286 -6.17 38.55 15.34
N ILE A 287 -7.17 38.44 14.46
CA ILE A 287 -7.86 37.20 14.14
C ILE A 287 -6.83 36.22 13.59
N THR A 288 -6.62 35.11 14.28
CA THR A 288 -5.58 34.14 13.92
C THR A 288 -6.19 32.82 13.46
N CYS A 289 -5.92 32.46 12.20
CA CYS A 289 -6.38 31.24 11.55
C CYS A 289 -5.82 30.00 12.26
N PRO A 290 -6.66 29.01 12.59
CA PRO A 290 -6.23 27.86 13.38
C PRO A 290 -5.32 26.88 12.65
N TRP A 291 -5.20 26.97 11.32
CA TRP A 291 -4.38 26.06 10.53
C TRP A 291 -2.88 26.41 10.60
N HIS A 292 -2.53 27.61 10.14
CA HIS A 292 -1.14 28.03 9.97
C HIS A 292 -0.78 29.30 10.76
N GLY A 293 -1.71 29.81 11.57
CA GLY A 293 -1.48 31.02 12.35
C GLY A 293 -1.52 32.30 11.52
N TYR A 294 -2.10 32.26 10.32
CA TYR A 294 -2.28 33.46 9.49
C TYR A 294 -3.16 34.48 10.20
N GLN A 295 -2.79 35.76 10.13
CA GLN A 295 -3.42 36.81 10.93
C GLN A 295 -4.13 37.85 10.08
N TYR A 296 -5.26 38.35 10.58
CA TYR A 296 -6.00 39.47 10.02
C TYR A 296 -6.44 40.42 11.11
N ARG A 297 -6.40 41.72 10.86
CA ARG A 297 -6.93 42.72 11.80
C ARG A 297 -8.47 42.68 11.78
N PRO A 298 -9.14 42.67 12.94
CA PRO A 298 -10.61 42.55 12.99
C PRO A 298 -11.37 43.69 12.29
N HIS A 299 -10.82 44.91 12.33
CA HIS A 299 -11.52 46.12 11.89
C HIS A 299 -11.45 46.39 10.38
N ASP A 300 -10.59 45.70 9.63
CA ASP A 300 -10.45 45.90 8.19
C ASP A 300 -10.21 44.62 7.39
N GLY A 301 -10.01 43.47 8.06
CA GLY A 301 -9.72 42.21 7.39
C GLY A 301 -8.36 42.20 6.67
N CYS A 302 -7.46 43.14 6.95
CA CYS A 302 -6.12 43.16 6.36
C CYS A 302 -5.13 42.33 7.19
N SER A 303 -4.27 41.58 6.52
CA SER A 303 -3.14 40.94 7.20
C SER A 303 -2.14 41.99 7.69
N PRO A 304 -1.54 41.83 8.88
CA PRO A 304 -0.46 42.71 9.32
C PRO A 304 0.81 42.47 8.48
N PRO A 305 1.68 43.49 8.31
CA PRO A 305 2.97 43.32 7.63
C PRO A 305 3.77 42.15 8.22
N PRO A 306 4.50 41.38 7.39
CA PRO A 306 4.81 41.61 5.97
C PRO A 306 3.77 41.06 4.98
N PHE A 307 2.66 40.50 5.46
CA PHE A 307 1.64 39.86 4.63
C PHE A 307 0.69 40.89 4.01
N THR A 308 0.09 40.57 2.86
CA THR A 308 -0.72 41.51 2.08
C THR A 308 -2.14 41.02 1.78
N GLU A 309 -2.48 39.81 2.22
CA GLU A 309 -3.77 39.19 2.00
C GLU A 309 -4.86 39.94 2.76
N THR A 310 -6.01 40.09 2.11
CA THR A 310 -7.18 40.73 2.70
C THR A 310 -8.37 39.77 2.61
N ILE A 311 -9.30 39.90 3.56
CA ILE A 311 -10.55 39.12 3.60
C ILE A 311 -11.76 40.07 3.60
N PRO A 312 -12.93 39.65 3.07
CA PRO A 312 -14.16 40.41 3.19
C PRO A 312 -14.54 40.69 4.65
N THR A 313 -15.07 41.89 4.90
CA THR A 313 -15.64 42.32 6.18
C THR A 313 -17.16 42.51 6.05
N PHE A 314 -17.88 42.42 7.15
CA PHE A 314 -19.34 42.53 7.16
C PHE A 314 -19.81 43.58 8.16
N ASN A 315 -20.87 44.30 7.80
CA ASN A 315 -21.49 45.27 8.71
C ASN A 315 -22.27 44.52 9.79
N LEU A 316 -22.21 45.03 11.01
CA LEU A 316 -22.92 44.50 12.17
C LEU A 316 -23.89 45.53 12.73
N ALA A 317 -25.03 45.08 13.23
CA ALA A 317 -25.94 45.90 14.01
C ALA A 317 -26.48 45.11 15.21
N LEU A 318 -26.90 45.84 16.25
CA LEU A 318 -27.65 45.26 17.37
C LEU A 318 -29.13 45.58 17.16
N ARG A 319 -29.98 44.56 17.05
CA ARG A 319 -31.44 44.71 16.88
C ARG A 319 -32.15 43.74 17.82
N ASP A 320 -33.04 44.26 18.67
CA ASP A 320 -33.85 43.45 19.60
C ASP A 320 -33.01 42.47 20.46
N GLY A 321 -31.81 42.88 20.86
CA GLY A 321 -30.88 42.05 21.63
C GLY A 321 -30.09 41.01 20.83
N TRP A 322 -30.24 40.98 19.50
CA TRP A 322 -29.50 40.12 18.59
C TRP A 322 -28.41 40.87 17.85
N VAL A 323 -27.24 40.23 17.72
CA VAL A 323 -26.25 40.65 16.74
C VAL A 323 -26.73 40.18 15.38
N VAL A 324 -26.93 41.12 14.47
CA VAL A 324 -27.34 40.84 13.08
C VAL A 324 -26.22 41.26 12.12
N VAL A 325 -26.08 40.50 11.02
CA VAL A 325 -25.05 40.67 9.99
C VAL A 325 -25.70 41.12 8.69
N ASP A 326 -25.12 42.11 8.01
CA ASP A 326 -25.52 42.50 6.66
C ASP A 326 -25.10 41.40 5.67
N PRO A 327 -26.02 40.84 4.85
CA PRO A 327 -25.67 39.80 3.91
C PRO A 327 -24.81 40.22 2.73
N VAL A 328 -24.62 41.51 2.51
CA VAL A 328 -23.73 41.99 1.45
C VAL A 328 -22.31 42.16 2.02
N PRO A 329 -21.32 41.37 1.56
CA PRO A 329 -19.95 41.52 2.00
C PRO A 329 -19.37 42.86 1.51
N ASN A 330 -18.60 43.54 2.35
CA ASN A 330 -17.75 44.63 1.89
C ASN A 330 -16.54 44.05 1.13
N PRO A 331 -15.97 44.80 0.17
CA PRO A 331 -14.75 44.38 -0.53
C PRO A 331 -13.63 43.98 0.44
N PRO A 332 -12.79 42.97 0.10
CA PRO A 332 -11.68 42.56 0.96
C PRO A 332 -10.77 43.73 1.35
N GLY A 333 -10.48 43.87 2.65
CA GLY A 333 -9.64 44.96 3.16
C GLY A 333 -10.39 46.25 3.50
N THR A 334 -11.73 46.26 3.39
CA THR A 334 -12.54 47.44 3.71
C THR A 334 -12.60 47.68 5.22
N PRO A 335 -12.20 48.86 5.72
CA PRO A 335 -12.37 49.22 7.12
C PRO A 335 -13.86 49.28 7.50
N VAL A 336 -14.23 48.54 8.54
CA VAL A 336 -15.57 48.55 9.15
C VAL A 336 -15.43 48.92 10.62
N PRO A 337 -16.07 50.02 11.08
CA PRO A 337 -16.09 50.37 12.48
C PRO A 337 -16.66 49.22 13.32
N PRO A 338 -15.97 48.79 14.41
CA PRO A 338 -16.45 47.67 15.20
C PRO A 338 -17.69 48.08 16.01
N LEU A 339 -18.65 47.17 16.14
CA LEU A 339 -19.87 47.40 16.91
C LEU A 339 -19.53 47.34 18.41
N ARG A 340 -19.69 48.44 19.14
CA ARG A 340 -19.45 48.48 20.59
C ARG A 340 -20.56 47.76 21.34
N LEU A 341 -20.16 46.95 22.33
CA LEU A 341 -21.07 46.33 23.29
C LEU A 341 -20.91 47.03 24.64
N ASP A 342 -22.02 47.47 25.23
CA ASP A 342 -22.07 47.89 26.63
C ASP A 342 -22.20 46.67 27.55
N LEU A 343 -21.35 45.66 27.32
CA LEU A 343 -21.22 44.49 28.20
C LEU A 343 -19.92 44.61 28.97
N PRO A 344 -19.91 44.29 30.27
CA PRO A 344 -18.65 44.21 31.01
C PRO A 344 -17.72 43.23 30.29
N ASP A 345 -16.41 43.53 30.31
CA ASP A 345 -15.37 42.54 29.99
C ASP A 345 -15.59 41.39 30.95
N SER A 346 -16.30 40.35 30.50
CA SER A 346 -16.48 39.18 31.32
C SER A 346 -15.10 38.58 31.53
N ALA A 347 -14.79 38.26 32.80
CA ALA A 347 -13.58 37.54 33.17
C ALA A 347 -13.36 36.37 32.19
N PRO A 348 -12.10 36.08 31.80
CA PRO A 348 -11.78 35.11 30.75
C PRO A 348 -12.64 33.86 30.94
N GLY A 349 -13.57 33.64 30.00
CA GLY A 349 -14.58 32.61 30.09
C GLY A 349 -13.96 31.28 30.49
N GLY A 350 -14.47 30.69 31.57
CA GLY A 350 -13.86 29.56 32.25
C GLY A 350 -13.51 28.40 31.33
N GLY A 351 -12.33 27.82 31.58
CA GLY A 351 -12.04 26.39 31.56
C GLY A 351 -12.09 25.61 30.25
N ASP A 352 -12.66 26.13 29.16
CA ASP A 352 -12.69 25.42 27.88
C ASP A 352 -11.29 25.47 27.26
N GLU A 353 -10.53 24.42 27.50
CA GLU A 353 -9.25 24.18 26.86
C GLU A 353 -9.37 24.35 25.34
N PHE A 354 -8.57 25.25 24.78
CA PHE A 354 -8.54 25.55 23.35
C PHE A 354 -7.14 25.27 22.81
N TYR A 355 -7.06 24.57 21.68
CA TYR A 355 -5.79 24.24 21.04
C TYR A 355 -5.77 24.75 19.61
N VAL A 356 -4.62 25.29 19.23
CA VAL A 356 -4.31 25.65 17.85
C VAL A 356 -2.99 24.98 17.46
N GLY A 357 -2.95 24.39 16.26
CA GLY A 357 -1.90 23.48 15.85
C GLY A 357 -0.46 24.00 15.96
N TYR A 358 -0.25 25.29 15.77
CA TYR A 358 1.08 25.91 15.84
C TYR A 358 1.49 26.36 17.26
N PHE A 359 0.61 26.28 18.25
CA PHE A 359 1.02 26.53 19.63
C PHE A 359 1.96 25.42 20.10
N PRO A 360 3.02 25.75 20.86
CA PRO A 360 3.95 24.73 21.32
C PRO A 360 3.24 23.73 22.24
N VAL A 361 2.34 24.15 23.13
CA VAL A 361 1.79 23.23 24.14
C VAL A 361 0.27 23.21 24.07
N ALA A 362 -0.29 22.02 23.87
CA ALA A 362 -1.72 21.79 24.04
C ALA A 362 -2.10 21.85 25.53
N PRO A 363 -3.29 22.40 25.87
CA PRO A 363 -3.82 22.31 27.23
C PRO A 363 -3.84 20.87 27.76
N ALA A 364 -3.76 20.69 29.08
CA ALA A 364 -3.45 19.39 29.68
C ALA A 364 -4.52 18.31 29.43
N GLY A 365 -5.81 18.65 29.40
CA GLY A 365 -6.90 17.75 29.05
C GLY A 365 -6.89 17.36 27.57
N ILE A 366 -6.72 18.33 26.66
CA ILE A 366 -6.56 18.09 25.22
C ILE A 366 -5.33 17.21 24.95
N ALA A 367 -4.20 17.51 25.58
CA ALA A 367 -2.98 16.74 25.43
C ALA A 367 -3.15 15.29 25.92
N ARG A 368 -3.84 15.07 27.05
CA ARG A 368 -4.18 13.73 27.54
C ARG A 368 -5.09 13.00 26.56
N GLY A 369 -6.14 13.65 26.06
CA GLY A 369 -7.04 13.08 25.06
C GLY A 369 -6.31 12.68 23.77
N ALA A 370 -5.48 13.58 23.23
CA ALA A 370 -4.67 13.31 22.04
C ALA A 370 -3.72 12.11 22.23
N ARG A 371 -3.07 11.99 23.41
CA ARG A 371 -2.21 10.84 23.73
C ARG A 371 -2.99 9.53 23.79
N LEU A 372 -4.18 9.53 24.40
CA LEU A 372 -5.04 8.35 24.45
C LEU A 372 -5.51 7.94 23.05
N LEU A 373 -5.92 8.89 22.22
CA LEU A 373 -6.30 8.64 20.83
C LEU A 373 -5.12 8.10 20.01
N ALA A 374 -3.92 8.67 20.18
CA ALA A 374 -2.71 8.17 19.52
C ALA A 374 -2.38 6.74 19.98
N ALA A 375 -2.41 6.46 21.28
CA ALA A 375 -2.17 5.13 21.82
C ALA A 375 -3.20 4.11 21.31
N ALA A 376 -4.48 4.48 21.26
CA ALA A 376 -5.54 3.64 20.71
C ALA A 376 -5.32 3.34 19.21
N ALA A 377 -4.91 4.34 18.42
CA ALA A 377 -4.58 4.15 17.01
C ALA A 377 -3.39 3.19 16.82
N VAL A 378 -2.34 3.31 17.65
CA VAL A 378 -1.18 2.40 17.61
C VAL A 378 -1.59 0.98 18.01
N LEU A 379 -2.38 0.82 19.07
CA LEU A 379 -2.88 -0.50 19.50
C LEU A 379 -3.77 -1.14 18.45
N LEU A 380 -4.63 -0.36 17.79
CA LEU A 380 -5.48 -0.83 16.69
C LEU A 380 -4.64 -1.29 15.49
N ALA A 381 -3.60 -0.53 15.13
CA ALA A 381 -2.68 -0.90 14.04
C ALA A 381 -1.88 -2.16 14.37
N LEU A 382 -1.39 -2.30 15.60
CA LEU A 382 -0.72 -3.51 16.08
C LEU A 382 -1.67 -4.72 16.07
N GLY A 383 -2.87 -4.55 16.62
CA GLY A 383 -3.87 -5.61 16.67
C GLY A 383 -4.31 -6.08 15.28
N SER A 384 -4.54 -5.15 14.34
CA SER A 384 -4.88 -5.49 12.97
C SER A 384 -3.71 -6.16 12.24
N ALA A 385 -2.48 -5.70 12.44
CA ALA A 385 -1.28 -6.32 11.87
C ALA A 385 -1.12 -7.77 12.34
N VAL A 386 -1.28 -8.04 13.65
CA VAL A 386 -1.23 -9.39 14.21
C VAL A 386 -2.36 -10.26 13.65
N LEU A 387 -3.57 -9.70 13.54
CA LEU A 387 -4.73 -10.44 13.05
C LEU A 387 -4.59 -10.81 11.57
N VAL A 388 -4.13 -9.88 10.73
CA VAL A 388 -3.86 -10.13 9.31
C VAL A 388 -2.69 -11.11 9.13
N ALA A 389 -1.63 -10.99 9.93
CA ALA A 389 -0.50 -11.93 9.90
C ALA A 389 -0.95 -13.37 10.19
N ARG A 390 -1.88 -13.58 11.14
CA ARG A 390 -2.47 -14.89 11.47
C ARG A 390 -3.30 -15.51 10.34
N THR A 391 -3.76 -14.71 9.39
CA THR A 391 -4.59 -15.16 8.27
C THR A 391 -3.79 -15.44 7.01
N GLN A 392 -2.48 -15.21 7.04
CA GLN A 392 -1.60 -15.57 5.94
C GLN A 392 -1.57 -17.10 5.86
N GLY A 393 -1.99 -17.67 4.72
CA GLY A 393 -1.97 -19.11 4.51
C GLY A 393 -0.55 -19.67 4.63
N ALA A 394 -0.43 -20.88 5.19
CA ALA A 394 0.84 -21.56 5.35
C ALA A 394 1.50 -21.80 3.99
N ALA A 395 2.76 -21.41 3.86
CA ALA A 395 3.55 -21.62 2.67
C ALA A 395 3.88 -23.12 2.53
N ALA A 396 3.63 -23.70 1.35
CA ALA A 396 3.91 -25.11 1.08
C ALA A 396 5.41 -25.46 1.32
N PRO A 397 5.74 -26.71 1.71
CA PRO A 397 7.03 -27.09 2.31
C PRO A 397 8.24 -27.14 1.35
N GLY A 398 8.17 -26.49 0.18
CA GLY A 398 9.31 -26.38 -0.73
C GLY A 398 10.50 -25.66 -0.09
N ARG A 399 11.72 -26.04 -0.43
CA ARG A 399 12.96 -25.45 0.10
C ARG A 399 13.90 -25.08 -1.03
N PHE A 400 14.38 -23.85 -1.00
CA PHE A 400 15.52 -23.39 -1.79
C PHE A 400 16.70 -23.20 -0.85
N ALA A 401 17.78 -23.97 -1.03
CA ALA A 401 18.98 -23.89 -0.20
C ALA A 401 19.88 -22.70 -0.61
N TYR A 402 19.28 -21.51 -0.79
CA TYR A 402 19.94 -20.32 -1.31
C TYR A 402 21.25 -20.02 -0.58
N GLY A 403 22.31 -19.76 -1.35
CA GLY A 403 23.66 -19.52 -0.83
C GLY A 403 24.45 -20.77 -0.44
N THR A 404 23.85 -21.97 -0.49
CA THR A 404 24.54 -23.24 -0.26
C THR A 404 24.78 -23.94 -1.59
N VAL A 405 26.01 -23.83 -2.10
CA VAL A 405 26.40 -24.47 -3.35
C VAL A 405 26.87 -25.89 -3.07
N GLU A 406 26.30 -26.86 -3.78
CA GLU A 406 26.75 -28.25 -3.80
C GLU A 406 27.28 -28.62 -5.19
N THR A 407 28.26 -29.52 -5.24
CA THR A 407 28.76 -30.08 -6.50
C THR A 407 28.24 -31.50 -6.66
N LEU A 408 27.44 -31.73 -7.70
CA LEU A 408 26.95 -33.04 -8.08
C LEU A 408 27.69 -33.54 -9.31
N ARG A 409 28.02 -34.83 -9.30
CA ARG A 409 28.71 -35.50 -10.40
C ARG A 409 27.73 -36.38 -11.15
N GLY A 410 27.63 -36.21 -12.46
CA GLY A 410 26.69 -36.97 -13.26
C GLY A 410 26.85 -36.77 -14.75
N GLN A 411 25.92 -37.34 -15.51
CA GLN A 411 25.84 -37.20 -16.95
C GLN A 411 24.77 -36.17 -17.33
N LEU A 412 25.11 -35.20 -18.17
CA LEU A 412 24.16 -34.21 -18.67
C LEU A 412 23.22 -34.81 -19.70
N ARG A 413 21.96 -34.35 -19.68
CA ARG A 413 20.99 -34.57 -20.75
C ARG A 413 20.32 -33.26 -21.13
N GLU A 414 20.19 -33.00 -22.42
CA GLU A 414 19.56 -31.79 -22.96
C GLU A 414 18.04 -31.94 -23.12
N HIS A 415 17.59 -33.17 -23.40
CA HIS A 415 16.18 -33.47 -23.73
C HIS A 415 15.55 -34.46 -22.74
N PRO A 416 14.22 -34.35 -22.48
CA PRO A 416 13.29 -33.33 -23.01
C PRO A 416 13.45 -31.94 -22.37
N THR A 417 14.18 -31.86 -21.26
CA THR A 417 14.59 -30.62 -20.60
C THR A 417 15.97 -30.83 -19.97
N PRO A 418 16.80 -29.77 -19.83
CA PRO A 418 18.10 -29.88 -19.18
C PRO A 418 18.03 -30.61 -17.83
N MET A 419 18.79 -31.71 -17.69
CA MET A 419 18.85 -32.48 -16.46
C MET A 419 20.24 -33.11 -16.24
N LEU A 420 20.56 -33.38 -14.97
CA LEU A 420 21.74 -34.14 -14.56
C LEU A 420 21.31 -35.52 -14.04
N LEU A 421 21.89 -36.56 -14.62
CA LEU A 421 21.72 -37.94 -14.18
C LEU A 421 22.87 -38.31 -13.23
N VAL A 422 22.57 -38.42 -11.93
CA VAL A 422 23.53 -38.75 -10.89
C VAL A 422 23.42 -40.25 -10.57
N PRO A 423 24.52 -41.03 -10.61
CA PRO A 423 24.50 -42.44 -10.19
C PRO A 423 24.00 -42.61 -8.75
N GLY A 424 23.13 -43.59 -8.52
CA GLY A 424 22.65 -43.96 -7.19
C GLY A 424 23.45 -45.12 -6.58
N ASP A 425 23.44 -45.23 -5.25
CA ASP A 425 24.22 -46.24 -4.50
C ASP A 425 23.51 -47.62 -4.43
N ASP A 426 22.17 -47.66 -4.54
CA ASP A 426 21.34 -48.81 -4.13
C ASP A 426 20.70 -49.62 -5.27
N GLY A 427 21.30 -49.64 -6.47
CA GLY A 427 20.74 -50.38 -7.61
C GLY A 427 19.48 -49.78 -8.25
N VAL A 428 19.02 -48.61 -7.77
CA VAL A 428 18.08 -47.74 -8.48
C VAL A 428 18.85 -47.02 -9.58
N ALA A 429 18.41 -47.19 -10.84
CA ALA A 429 19.02 -46.56 -12.00
C ALA A 429 18.83 -45.02 -11.96
N TYR A 430 19.86 -44.32 -11.46
CA TYR A 430 20.09 -42.86 -11.43
C TYR A 430 19.05 -42.01 -10.69
N ARG A 431 19.55 -40.99 -9.99
CA ARG A 431 18.75 -39.86 -9.50
C ARG A 431 18.77 -38.76 -10.56
N ARG A 432 17.60 -38.19 -10.85
CA ARG A 432 17.45 -37.09 -11.82
C ARG A 432 17.35 -35.77 -11.09
N PHE A 433 18.13 -34.80 -11.55
CA PHE A 433 18.01 -33.40 -11.14
C PHE A 433 17.67 -32.57 -12.36
N LEU A 434 16.47 -31.98 -12.39
CA LEU A 434 16.17 -30.97 -13.41
C LEU A 434 17.10 -29.77 -13.22
N LEU A 435 17.55 -29.17 -14.31
CA LEU A 435 18.47 -28.03 -14.27
C LEU A 435 17.74 -26.75 -14.66
N VAL A 436 17.97 -25.70 -13.89
CA VAL A 436 17.48 -24.34 -14.17
C VAL A 436 18.63 -23.34 -14.02
N GLY A 437 18.56 -22.23 -14.74
CA GLY A 437 19.53 -21.15 -14.63
C GLY A 437 19.22 -20.24 -13.43
N GLU A 438 20.15 -19.34 -13.15
CA GLU A 438 19.97 -18.29 -12.14
C GLU A 438 18.81 -17.35 -12.54
N GLY A 439 18.06 -16.86 -11.55
CA GLY A 439 16.93 -15.95 -11.81
C GLY A 439 15.72 -16.66 -12.42
N LYS A 440 15.13 -16.10 -13.48
CA LYS A 440 13.91 -16.59 -14.13
C LYS A 440 14.20 -17.34 -15.44
N HIS A 441 15.35 -18.01 -15.53
CA HIS A 441 15.81 -18.67 -16.75
C HIS A 441 15.89 -20.19 -16.59
N GLY A 442 15.69 -20.93 -17.68
CA GLY A 442 16.05 -22.34 -17.79
C GLY A 442 17.56 -22.53 -17.90
N ALA A 443 18.03 -23.79 -17.92
CA ALA A 443 19.45 -24.11 -18.03
C ALA A 443 19.90 -24.49 -19.46
N ALA A 444 19.08 -24.20 -20.48
CA ALA A 444 19.31 -24.70 -21.83
C ALA A 444 20.60 -24.14 -22.45
N ALA A 445 20.92 -22.87 -22.19
CA ALA A 445 22.12 -22.23 -22.71
C ALA A 445 23.39 -22.81 -22.07
N GLU A 446 23.32 -23.19 -20.79
CA GLU A 446 24.41 -23.73 -19.99
C GLU A 446 24.81 -25.15 -20.40
N VAL A 447 23.84 -25.94 -20.89
CA VAL A 447 24.05 -27.35 -21.28
C VAL A 447 24.12 -27.59 -22.78
N ALA A 448 23.92 -26.56 -23.61
CA ALA A 448 23.83 -26.70 -25.06
C ALA A 448 25.06 -27.40 -25.69
N GLY A 449 24.83 -28.47 -26.44
CA GLY A 449 25.87 -29.25 -27.12
C GLY A 449 26.69 -30.16 -26.19
N ARG A 450 26.17 -30.47 -25.00
CA ARG A 450 26.83 -31.26 -23.94
C ARG A 450 26.03 -32.50 -23.54
N ASP A 451 24.99 -32.89 -24.31
CA ASP A 451 24.23 -34.13 -24.08
C ASP A 451 25.17 -35.35 -23.99
N GLY A 452 24.99 -36.14 -22.93
CA GLY A 452 25.81 -37.32 -22.66
C GLY A 452 27.18 -37.03 -22.03
N GLU A 453 27.58 -35.77 -21.88
CA GLU A 453 28.85 -35.40 -21.23
C GLU A 453 28.80 -35.67 -19.71
N TRP A 454 29.87 -36.25 -19.17
CA TRP A 454 30.05 -36.37 -17.73
C TRP A 454 30.64 -35.09 -17.16
N VAL A 455 30.03 -34.58 -16.09
CA VAL A 455 30.38 -33.29 -15.50
C VAL A 455 30.38 -33.33 -13.97
N ASP A 456 31.20 -32.46 -13.39
CA ASP A 456 31.02 -31.92 -12.05
C ASP A 456 30.24 -30.61 -12.17
N LEU A 457 29.02 -30.60 -11.64
CA LEU A 457 28.07 -29.48 -11.74
C LEU A 457 27.88 -28.86 -10.36
N ALA A 458 28.30 -27.61 -10.21
CA ALA A 458 28.08 -26.78 -9.05
C ALA A 458 26.75 -26.02 -9.16
N GLY A 459 25.87 -26.18 -8.17
CA GLY A 459 24.59 -25.51 -8.16
C GLY A 459 23.93 -25.47 -6.78
N THR A 460 22.78 -24.82 -6.71
CA THR A 460 22.00 -24.66 -5.49
C THR A 460 20.72 -25.51 -5.56
N ARG A 461 20.51 -26.35 -4.55
CA ARG A 461 19.39 -27.30 -4.54
C ARG A 461 18.06 -26.63 -4.27
N ILE A 462 17.03 -27.02 -5.02
CA ILE A 462 15.63 -26.66 -4.79
C ILE A 462 14.81 -27.96 -4.73
N ALA A 463 14.02 -28.14 -3.69
CA ALA A 463 13.32 -29.40 -3.47
C ALA A 463 11.97 -29.24 -2.78
N ARG A 464 10.99 -30.07 -3.18
CA ARG A 464 9.71 -30.25 -2.49
C ARG A 464 9.34 -31.73 -2.50
N GLY A 465 9.14 -32.31 -1.32
CA GLY A 465 8.86 -33.74 -1.19
C GLY A 465 9.98 -34.58 -1.80
N HIS A 466 9.63 -35.48 -2.73
CA HIS A 466 10.59 -36.33 -3.45
C HIS A 466 11.15 -35.70 -4.73
N ARG A 467 10.72 -34.47 -5.09
CA ARG A 467 11.14 -33.80 -6.33
C ARG A 467 12.26 -32.81 -6.05
N GLU A 468 13.27 -32.84 -6.92
CA GLU A 468 14.49 -32.04 -6.78
C GLU A 468 14.89 -31.43 -8.12
N MET A 469 15.44 -30.23 -8.04
CA MET A 469 16.11 -29.56 -9.13
C MET A 469 17.34 -28.82 -8.63
N LEU A 470 18.20 -28.42 -9.55
CA LEU A 470 19.44 -27.73 -9.26
C LEU A 470 19.50 -26.44 -10.08
N GLU A 471 19.63 -25.31 -9.37
CA GLU A 471 19.98 -24.04 -10.00
C GLU A 471 21.46 -24.04 -10.33
N VAL A 472 21.78 -24.08 -11.62
CA VAL A 472 23.16 -24.15 -12.12
C VAL A 472 23.84 -22.81 -11.83
N ARG A 473 24.97 -22.86 -11.14
CA ARG A 473 25.80 -21.66 -10.93
C ARG A 473 26.44 -21.25 -12.24
N ALA A 474 26.48 -19.95 -12.54
CA ALA A 474 27.19 -19.45 -13.71
C ALA A 474 28.65 -19.96 -13.77
N GLY A 475 29.03 -20.61 -14.87
CA GLY A 475 30.35 -21.24 -15.04
C GLY A 475 30.59 -22.48 -14.17
N GLY A 476 29.57 -23.02 -13.53
CA GLY A 476 29.65 -24.12 -12.56
C GLY A 476 29.73 -25.52 -13.16
N ILE A 477 29.89 -25.67 -14.48
CA ILE A 477 29.92 -26.98 -15.15
C ILE A 477 31.34 -27.29 -15.63
N ALA A 478 32.02 -28.20 -14.94
CA ALA A 478 33.34 -28.70 -15.32
C ALA A 478 33.25 -30.10 -15.92
N ARG A 479 34.00 -30.39 -16.99
CA ARG A 479 34.08 -31.74 -17.56
C ARG A 479 34.69 -32.69 -16.54
N TYR A 480 34.08 -33.86 -16.38
CA TYR A 480 34.57 -34.96 -15.57
C TYR A 480 34.81 -36.19 -16.44
N THR A 481 35.98 -36.81 -16.30
CA THR A 481 36.29 -38.08 -16.97
C THR A 481 36.06 -39.21 -15.98
N PRO A 482 35.01 -40.04 -16.15
CA PRO A 482 34.77 -41.16 -15.25
C PRO A 482 35.88 -42.22 -15.40
N PRO A 483 36.29 -42.88 -14.30
CA PRO A 483 37.30 -43.92 -14.37
C PRO A 483 36.80 -45.13 -15.21
N PRO A 484 37.71 -45.96 -15.76
CA PRO A 484 37.37 -46.98 -16.77
C PRO A 484 36.34 -48.03 -16.33
N ASN A 485 36.15 -48.19 -15.02
CA ASN A 485 35.22 -49.11 -14.39
C ASN A 485 33.78 -48.56 -14.26
N VAL A 486 33.56 -47.27 -14.55
CA VAL A 486 32.22 -46.69 -14.65
C VAL A 486 31.70 -47.00 -16.05
N ARG A 487 30.54 -47.65 -16.16
CA ARG A 487 29.92 -47.94 -17.47
C ARG A 487 29.68 -46.64 -18.25
N LEU A 488 30.51 -46.38 -19.26
CA LEU A 488 30.31 -45.33 -20.25
C LEU A 488 29.15 -45.75 -21.15
N GLY A 489 27.95 -45.25 -20.85
CA GLY A 489 26.70 -45.73 -21.44
C GLY A 489 25.81 -46.31 -20.36
N LEU A 490 25.22 -45.42 -19.59
CA LEU A 490 24.27 -45.74 -18.54
C LEU A 490 22.96 -46.16 -19.23
N PRO A 491 22.41 -47.37 -19.01
CA PRO A 491 21.14 -47.75 -19.60
C PRO A 491 20.04 -46.92 -18.93
N VAL A 492 19.74 -45.75 -19.49
CA VAL A 492 18.52 -45.03 -19.19
C VAL A 492 17.41 -45.89 -19.79
N PRO A 493 16.51 -46.47 -18.99
CA PRO A 493 15.42 -47.27 -19.51
C PRO A 493 14.65 -46.44 -20.54
N PRO A 494 14.25 -47.03 -21.68
CA PRO A 494 13.48 -46.29 -22.66
C PRO A 494 12.19 -45.79 -22.00
N PRO A 495 11.68 -44.62 -22.43
CA PRO A 495 10.41 -44.09 -21.94
C PRO A 495 9.30 -45.13 -22.10
N VAL A 496 8.50 -45.36 -21.04
CA VAL A 496 7.37 -46.30 -21.04
C VAL A 496 6.08 -45.53 -21.28
N ALA A 497 5.44 -45.74 -22.43
CA ALA A 497 4.14 -45.14 -22.72
C ALA A 497 3.07 -45.69 -21.76
N LEU A 498 2.40 -44.81 -21.02
CA LEU A 498 1.32 -45.17 -20.11
C LEU A 498 -0.06 -45.03 -20.76
N GLY A 499 -0.15 -44.33 -21.90
CA GLY A 499 -1.38 -44.12 -22.67
C GLY A 499 -1.68 -42.64 -22.90
N ARG A 500 -2.80 -42.38 -23.58
CA ARG A 500 -3.34 -41.03 -23.77
C ARG A 500 -4.33 -40.68 -22.67
N PHE A 501 -4.18 -39.50 -22.09
CA PHE A 501 -5.02 -39.03 -20.98
C PHE A 501 -5.49 -37.59 -21.24
N THR A 502 -6.65 -37.28 -20.68
CA THR A 502 -7.14 -35.91 -20.52
C THR A 502 -7.14 -35.61 -19.02
N LEU A 503 -6.31 -34.64 -18.61
CA LEU A 503 -6.08 -34.31 -17.21
C LEU A 503 -6.47 -32.86 -16.95
N ARG A 504 -7.15 -32.63 -15.82
CA ARG A 504 -7.45 -31.29 -15.32
C ARG A 504 -6.49 -30.94 -14.20
N GLY A 505 -5.93 -29.74 -14.26
CA GLY A 505 -4.97 -29.27 -13.26
C GLY A 505 -4.60 -27.81 -13.49
N GLU A 506 -3.44 -27.42 -12.96
CA GLU A 506 -2.87 -26.08 -13.16
C GLU A 506 -1.45 -26.20 -13.73
N ILE A 507 -1.13 -25.34 -14.70
CA ILE A 507 0.25 -25.18 -15.14
C ILE A 507 1.01 -24.30 -14.15
N VAL A 508 2.10 -24.83 -13.61
CA VAL A 508 3.01 -24.14 -12.69
C VAL A 508 4.43 -24.17 -13.25
N ASP A 509 5.25 -23.15 -12.96
CA ASP A 509 6.69 -23.29 -13.20
C ASP A 509 7.31 -24.15 -12.10
N SER A 510 8.15 -25.09 -12.51
CA SER A 510 8.74 -26.07 -11.60
C SER A 510 9.64 -25.43 -10.54
N LYS A 511 10.33 -24.33 -10.87
CA LYS A 511 11.30 -23.68 -9.96
C LYS A 511 10.65 -23.02 -8.76
N CYS A 512 9.71 -22.12 -9.00
CA CYS A 512 8.94 -21.48 -7.95
C CYS A 512 8.14 -22.51 -7.16
N TRP A 513 7.50 -23.46 -7.85
CA TRP A 513 6.76 -24.54 -7.19
C TRP A 513 7.66 -25.37 -6.27
N LEU A 514 8.85 -25.80 -6.68
CA LEU A 514 9.73 -26.62 -5.83
C LEU A 514 10.24 -25.88 -4.59
N GLY A 515 10.28 -24.55 -4.57
CA GLY A 515 10.60 -23.85 -3.32
C GLY A 515 11.14 -22.43 -3.43
N VAL A 516 11.32 -21.89 -4.63
CA VAL A 516 11.86 -20.53 -4.81
C VAL A 516 10.84 -19.45 -4.47
N MET A 517 9.54 -19.70 -4.68
CA MET A 517 8.48 -18.74 -4.35
C MET A 517 7.29 -19.42 -3.68
N LYS A 518 6.64 -18.71 -2.75
CA LYS A 518 5.47 -19.22 -2.04
C LYS A 518 4.43 -18.12 -1.82
N PRO A 519 3.16 -18.31 -2.22
CA PRO A 519 2.65 -19.42 -3.03
C PRO A 519 3.18 -19.39 -4.48
N ALA A 520 3.25 -20.56 -5.11
CA ALA A 520 3.67 -20.72 -6.51
C ALA A 520 2.53 -21.26 -7.40
N THR A 521 1.29 -20.96 -7.01
CA THR A 521 0.07 -21.42 -7.65
C THR A 521 -0.95 -20.29 -7.74
N GLY A 522 -1.93 -20.43 -8.63
CA GLY A 522 -3.00 -19.48 -8.84
C GLY A 522 -2.56 -18.15 -9.43
N ASN A 523 -3.48 -17.18 -9.40
CA ASN A 523 -3.26 -15.88 -10.06
C ASN A 523 -2.18 -15.03 -9.40
N VAL A 524 -1.95 -15.18 -8.09
CA VAL A 524 -0.85 -14.48 -7.39
C VAL A 524 0.54 -14.85 -7.91
N HIS A 525 0.68 -16.04 -8.48
CA HIS A 525 1.94 -16.51 -9.06
C HIS A 525 2.02 -16.25 -10.57
N ARG A 526 0.88 -16.11 -11.25
CA ARG A 526 0.76 -16.06 -12.70
C ARG A 526 1.72 -15.06 -13.37
N GLY A 527 1.77 -13.82 -12.89
CA GLY A 527 2.63 -12.78 -13.49
C GLY A 527 4.11 -13.16 -13.45
N CYS A 528 4.60 -13.65 -12.31
CA CYS A 528 6.00 -13.99 -12.15
C CYS A 528 6.36 -15.37 -12.72
N GLY A 529 5.41 -16.33 -12.72
CA GLY A 529 5.53 -17.65 -13.33
C GLY A 529 5.53 -17.59 -14.86
N HIS A 530 4.77 -16.67 -15.46
CA HIS A 530 4.79 -16.40 -16.90
C HIS A 530 6.22 -16.07 -17.37
N ARG A 531 6.94 -15.27 -16.58
CA ARG A 531 8.33 -14.90 -16.85
C ARG A 531 9.28 -16.08 -16.71
N CYS A 532 9.14 -16.90 -15.67
CA CYS A 532 9.94 -18.12 -15.51
C CYS A 532 9.77 -19.05 -16.72
N LEU A 533 8.54 -19.31 -17.15
CA LEU A 533 8.27 -20.18 -18.30
C LEU A 533 8.78 -19.59 -19.62
N ARG A 534 8.64 -18.27 -19.84
CA ARG A 534 9.23 -17.61 -21.03
C ARG A 534 10.75 -17.63 -21.03
N GLY A 535 11.38 -17.56 -19.86
CA GLY A 535 12.83 -17.73 -19.71
C GLY A 535 13.29 -19.18 -19.84
N GLY A 536 12.39 -20.15 -20.08
CA GLY A 536 12.72 -21.55 -20.33
C GLY A 536 12.76 -22.43 -19.08
N VAL A 537 12.24 -21.96 -17.93
CA VAL A 537 12.03 -22.82 -16.76
C VAL A 537 11.04 -23.94 -17.12
N PRO A 538 11.29 -25.21 -16.74
CA PRO A 538 10.39 -26.31 -17.09
C PRO A 538 8.98 -26.13 -16.51
N ALA A 539 7.96 -26.38 -17.33
CA ALA A 539 6.55 -26.30 -16.94
C ALA A 539 6.05 -27.64 -16.39
N PHE A 540 5.32 -27.61 -15.28
CA PHE A 540 4.62 -28.77 -14.73
C PHE A 540 3.11 -28.59 -14.83
N LEU A 541 2.39 -29.69 -15.10
CA LEU A 541 0.98 -29.80 -14.75
C LEU A 541 0.86 -30.38 -13.36
N MET A 542 0.26 -29.60 -12.45
CA MET A 542 -0.11 -30.05 -11.11
C MET A 542 -1.58 -30.50 -11.14
N VAL A 543 -1.82 -31.78 -10.90
CA VAL A 543 -3.14 -32.39 -10.79
C VAL A 543 -3.39 -32.71 -9.31
N GLY A 544 -4.27 -31.94 -8.66
CA GLY A 544 -4.54 -32.04 -7.23
C GLY A 544 -4.95 -30.69 -6.62
N ALA A 545 -5.17 -30.67 -5.31
CA ALA A 545 -5.49 -29.44 -4.58
C ALA A 545 -4.23 -28.57 -4.36
N HIS A 546 -4.41 -27.25 -4.25
CA HIS A 546 -3.32 -26.34 -3.91
C HIS A 546 -2.70 -26.69 -2.55
N GLY A 547 -1.36 -26.76 -2.51
CA GLY A 547 -0.62 -27.03 -1.27
C GLY A 547 -0.47 -28.52 -0.94
N ASP A 548 -1.06 -29.41 -1.71
CA ASP A 548 -0.83 -30.85 -1.59
C ASP A 548 0.58 -31.20 -2.07
N ALA A 549 1.43 -31.68 -1.16
CA ALA A 549 2.80 -32.09 -1.46
C ALA A 549 2.84 -33.37 -2.32
N ASP A 550 1.75 -34.16 -2.29
CA ASP A 550 1.60 -35.42 -3.02
C ASP A 550 0.77 -35.25 -4.30
N ALA A 551 0.46 -34.01 -4.70
CA ALA A 551 -0.17 -33.75 -5.98
C ALA A 551 0.59 -34.44 -7.11
N LEU A 552 -0.12 -34.87 -8.14
CA LEU A 552 0.49 -35.50 -9.29
C LEU A 552 1.12 -34.42 -10.17
N HIS A 553 2.43 -34.54 -10.42
CA HIS A 553 3.19 -33.60 -11.25
C HIS A 553 3.64 -34.27 -12.54
N LEU A 554 3.29 -33.65 -13.67
CA LEU A 554 3.75 -34.08 -14.98
C LEU A 554 4.61 -32.98 -15.61
N LEU A 555 5.83 -33.31 -16.03
CA LEU A 555 6.62 -32.42 -16.87
C LEU A 555 5.89 -32.25 -18.20
N LEU A 556 5.68 -31.01 -18.62
CA LEU A 556 5.03 -30.71 -19.88
C LEU A 556 6.06 -30.56 -21.00
N THR A 557 5.78 -31.19 -22.13
CA THR A 557 6.58 -31.10 -23.35
C THR A 557 5.68 -30.84 -24.55
N ALA A 558 6.26 -30.47 -25.69
CA ALA A 558 5.56 -30.50 -26.96
C ALA A 558 5.17 -31.95 -27.32
N GLU A 559 4.25 -32.11 -28.28
CA GLU A 559 3.75 -33.42 -28.72
C GLU A 559 4.88 -34.31 -29.28
N ASP A 560 5.90 -33.70 -29.89
CA ASP A 560 7.10 -34.37 -30.40
C ASP A 560 8.13 -34.75 -29.31
N GLY A 561 7.85 -34.40 -28.04
CA GLY A 561 8.77 -34.59 -26.92
C GLY A 561 9.85 -33.51 -26.77
N GLY A 562 9.81 -32.47 -27.61
CA GLY A 562 10.64 -31.27 -27.46
C GLY A 562 10.21 -30.37 -26.30
N PRO A 563 10.91 -29.25 -26.09
CA PRO A 563 10.58 -28.31 -25.01
C PRO A 563 9.12 -27.87 -25.02
N ALA A 564 8.59 -27.56 -23.83
CA ALA A 564 7.24 -27.02 -23.69
C ALA A 564 7.03 -25.80 -24.62
N PRO A 565 5.91 -25.75 -25.38
CA PRO A 565 5.60 -24.61 -26.21
C PRO A 565 5.49 -23.31 -25.42
N GLY A 566 5.97 -22.19 -25.99
CA GLY A 566 5.97 -20.88 -25.32
C GLY A 566 4.59 -20.38 -24.88
N HIS A 567 3.51 -20.82 -25.54
CA HIS A 567 2.14 -20.43 -25.17
C HIS A 567 1.69 -21.00 -23.81
N PHE A 568 2.38 -22.00 -23.24
CA PHE A 568 2.08 -22.46 -21.87
C PHE A 568 2.35 -21.37 -20.82
N ALA A 569 3.26 -20.44 -21.11
CA ALA A 569 3.47 -19.28 -20.25
C ALA A 569 2.21 -18.43 -20.09
N GLU A 570 1.30 -18.39 -21.09
CA GLU A 570 0.05 -17.62 -21.01
C GLU A 570 -1.02 -18.29 -20.13
N LEU A 571 -0.88 -19.60 -19.96
CA LEU A 571 -1.81 -20.49 -19.25
C LEU A 571 -1.42 -20.75 -17.79
N VAL A 572 -0.21 -20.37 -17.38
CA VAL A 572 0.29 -20.53 -16.02
C VAL A 572 -0.65 -19.92 -14.98
N GLY A 573 -0.81 -20.58 -13.83
CA GLY A 573 -1.66 -20.09 -12.74
C GLY A 573 -3.17 -20.23 -12.98
N ARG A 574 -3.60 -20.79 -14.13
CA ARG A 574 -5.02 -21.00 -14.46
C ARG A 574 -5.38 -22.49 -14.43
N PRO A 575 -6.63 -22.83 -14.09
CA PRO A 575 -7.16 -24.15 -14.35
C PRO A 575 -7.12 -24.46 -15.84
N VAL A 576 -6.55 -25.60 -16.20
CA VAL A 576 -6.45 -26.09 -17.58
C VAL A 576 -6.91 -27.53 -17.67
N GLU A 577 -7.40 -27.89 -18.84
CA GLU A 577 -7.59 -29.27 -19.27
C GLU A 577 -6.60 -29.55 -20.40
N LEU A 578 -5.66 -30.47 -20.16
CA LEU A 578 -4.64 -30.87 -21.12
C LEU A 578 -4.95 -32.28 -21.61
N SER A 579 -4.77 -32.53 -22.92
CA SER A 579 -4.87 -33.85 -23.52
C SER A 579 -3.58 -34.21 -24.24
N GLY A 580 -3.09 -35.42 -24.04
CA GLY A 580 -1.79 -35.82 -24.55
C GLY A 580 -1.39 -37.25 -24.20
N GLU A 581 -0.22 -37.67 -24.67
CA GLU A 581 0.41 -38.94 -24.30
C GLU A 581 1.16 -38.76 -22.98
N VAL A 582 0.91 -39.63 -22.00
CA VAL A 582 1.68 -39.68 -20.76
C VAL A 582 2.71 -40.79 -20.86
N VAL A 583 3.95 -40.43 -20.60
CA VAL A 583 5.12 -41.32 -20.69
C VAL A 583 5.85 -41.29 -19.36
N ARG A 584 6.31 -42.46 -18.91
CA ARG A 584 7.15 -42.60 -17.72
C ARG A 584 8.61 -42.69 -18.12
N GLU A 585 9.41 -41.74 -17.67
CA GLU A 585 10.85 -41.70 -17.85
C GLU A 585 11.55 -41.89 -16.49
N GLY A 586 11.66 -43.16 -16.08
CA GLY A 586 12.10 -43.53 -14.73
C GLY A 586 11.15 -43.04 -13.65
N ASP A 587 11.59 -42.06 -12.85
CA ASP A 587 10.80 -41.44 -11.77
C ASP A 587 10.00 -40.22 -12.23
N LEU A 588 10.21 -39.74 -13.46
CA LEU A 588 9.50 -38.61 -14.04
C LEU A 588 8.28 -39.06 -14.84
N LEU A 589 7.15 -38.36 -14.65
CA LEU A 589 6.01 -38.45 -15.55
C LEU A 589 6.07 -37.27 -16.50
N VAL A 590 6.02 -37.55 -17.79
CA VAL A 590 6.07 -36.55 -18.86
C VAL A 590 4.76 -36.61 -19.62
N MET A 591 4.13 -35.45 -19.82
CA MET A 591 2.95 -35.32 -20.68
C MET A 591 3.36 -34.61 -21.97
N ARG A 592 3.33 -35.35 -23.08
CA ARG A 592 3.46 -34.81 -24.44
C ARG A 592 2.12 -34.26 -24.86
N VAL A 593 2.00 -32.93 -24.78
CA VAL A 593 0.71 -32.26 -24.90
C VAL A 593 0.33 -32.10 -26.37
N ALA A 594 -0.81 -32.67 -26.75
CA ALA A 594 -1.41 -32.50 -28.08
C ALA A 594 -2.39 -31.33 -28.10
N GLN A 595 -3.13 -31.11 -27.01
CA GLN A 595 -4.12 -30.05 -26.89
C GLN A 595 -4.16 -29.47 -25.48
N ALA A 596 -4.30 -28.15 -25.38
CA ALA A 596 -4.45 -27.41 -24.13
C ALA A 596 -5.67 -26.48 -24.20
N VAL A 597 -6.57 -26.56 -23.22
CA VAL A 597 -7.76 -25.70 -23.12
C VAL A 597 -7.86 -25.12 -21.70
N VAL A 598 -8.28 -23.87 -21.58
CA VAL A 598 -8.59 -23.27 -20.26
C VAL A 598 -9.85 -23.92 -19.73
N ALA A 599 -9.78 -24.52 -18.53
CA ALA A 599 -10.93 -25.10 -17.86
C ALA A 599 -11.73 -23.96 -17.19
N TRP A 600 -13.01 -23.83 -17.54
CA TRP A 600 -13.93 -22.83 -16.99
C TRP A 600 -14.52 -23.27 -15.66
#